data_AF-A0A7X1XJT7-F1
#
_entry.id   AF-A0A7X1XJT7-F1
#
_cell.length_a   1.000
_cell.length_b   1.000
_cell.length_c   1.000
_cell.angle_alpha   90.00
_cell.angle_beta   90.00
_cell.angle_gamma   90.00
#
_symmetry.space_group_name_H-M   'P 1'
#
loop_
_entity.id
_entity.type
_entity.pdbx_description
1 polymer ?
#
loop_
_entity_poly.entity_id
_entity_poly.type
_entity_poly.pdbx_seq_one_letter_code
_entity_poly.pdbx_strand_id
1 'polypeptide(L)'
;MEFEERADQLSTEEISTSLADGEILKKARQKLLATGAKLLIGPRGTGKTHLMRYTYSQSLLNKSTPLVLYSSFNRYLHLEPLLKKTPDALKRFHSWVLARILLSAFDYMNDLSSSADFLKDLDAIYDEQKLRELVSLLERGSGVELYESYGQYITVDHVIRAVRSLSARFNRSRAVLLLDDAALSLSDQYLVAFFEVFRVLKVEGIAPKASVYPGTTQYGPTFHASHEIEEVPLWLSVEDPAYSTIMGDIANRRLSSEQQKSISPDILELFKYTAFGIPRVFLRLLREFFSERAGTSQSKVNKIIDQQVELIGAEYDSIALKLKQFSSVIQIGRSFFSTTVTEISELQNKDLSRRNIVLGLLQSNDRTPLADRMIKFLIEVGLLFPLQSVSHGQNRKYDRYIPHLAFLYQGGAFKEGKRNTFRGLPDLMLAGAAKHPLRREFKSLLSYGELADLKLDLPPCQKCSTQRFNDSQQFCHNCGEPLVGSSLFEECMKLPLSEVPGISETLIGRIHQDTNIRSISDVVISQNASSELQKATYVGPRRAESIIKKVELTVEEFLS
;
A
#
# COMPACT_ATOMS: atom_id res chain seq x y z
N MET A 1 14.91 -22.81 5.14
CA MET A 1 14.34 -22.37 3.85
C MET A 1 13.73 -21.00 4.11
N GLU A 2 14.17 -19.98 3.39
CA GLU A 2 13.68 -18.60 3.56
C GLU A 2 12.30 -18.51 2.91
N PHE A 3 11.29 -17.96 3.61
CA PHE A 3 9.95 -17.79 3.06
C PHE A 3 9.78 -16.35 2.57
N GLU A 4 9.16 -16.20 1.38
CA GLU A 4 8.93 -14.90 0.75
C GLU A 4 7.74 -14.17 1.40
N GLU A 5 7.90 -12.88 1.69
CA GLU A 5 6.90 -12.04 2.35
C GLU A 5 6.02 -11.30 1.35
N ARG A 6 6.56 -11.03 0.16
CA ARG A 6 5.94 -10.22 -0.87
C ARG A 6 5.16 -11.07 -1.86
N ALA A 7 3.86 -10.79 -1.96
CA ALA A 7 2.97 -11.56 -2.82
C ALA A 7 3.31 -11.42 -4.31
N ASP A 8 3.90 -10.30 -4.73
CA ASP A 8 4.40 -10.02 -6.07
C ASP A 8 5.61 -10.88 -6.48
N GLN A 9 6.37 -11.39 -5.50
CA GLN A 9 7.55 -12.22 -5.73
C GLN A 9 7.25 -13.72 -5.76
N LEU A 10 6.03 -14.12 -5.40
CA LEU A 10 5.58 -15.51 -5.46
C LEU A 10 5.24 -15.92 -6.90
N SER A 11 5.55 -17.18 -7.24
CA SER A 11 5.08 -17.80 -8.47
C SER A 11 3.56 -18.02 -8.45
N THR A 12 2.96 -18.17 -9.63
CA THR A 12 1.51 -18.44 -9.75
C THR A 12 1.13 -19.75 -9.06
N GLU A 13 2.00 -20.77 -9.09
CA GLU A 13 1.80 -22.05 -8.42
C GLU A 13 1.78 -21.89 -6.89
N GLU A 14 2.75 -21.19 -6.31
CA GLU A 14 2.80 -20.92 -4.87
C GLU A 14 1.62 -20.08 -4.40
N ILE A 15 1.18 -19.11 -5.22
CA ILE A 15 -0.02 -18.32 -4.91
C ILE A 15 -1.24 -19.23 -4.84
N SER A 16 -1.43 -20.11 -5.82
CA SER A 16 -2.63 -20.94 -5.96
C SER A 16 -2.96 -21.81 -4.74
N THR A 17 -1.97 -22.11 -3.89
CA THR A 17 -2.10 -22.97 -2.71
C THR A 17 -1.93 -22.24 -1.37
N SER A 18 -1.54 -20.97 -1.39
CA SER A 18 -1.10 -20.25 -0.17
C SER A 18 -2.15 -19.37 0.51
N LEU A 19 -3.38 -19.26 -0.03
CA LEU A 19 -4.42 -18.46 0.63
C LEU A 19 -4.92 -19.16 1.90
N ALA A 20 -4.99 -18.38 2.99
CA ALA A 20 -5.51 -18.87 4.26
C ALA A 20 -7.02 -19.16 4.23
N ASP A 21 -7.47 -20.14 5.01
CA ASP A 21 -8.89 -20.49 5.12
C ASP A 21 -9.59 -19.56 6.11
N GLY A 22 -9.83 -18.32 5.68
CA GLY A 22 -10.61 -17.34 6.44
C GLY A 22 -11.93 -16.99 5.74
N GLU A 23 -13.03 -16.95 6.49
CA GLU A 23 -14.34 -16.50 5.97
C GLU A 23 -14.28 -15.11 5.34
N ILE A 24 -13.52 -14.19 5.93
CA ILE A 24 -13.29 -12.85 5.37
C ILE A 24 -12.57 -12.89 4.02
N LEU A 25 -11.55 -13.74 3.86
CA LEU A 25 -10.81 -13.90 2.61
C LEU A 25 -11.68 -14.58 1.54
N LYS A 26 -12.49 -15.57 1.94
CA LYS A 26 -13.47 -16.23 1.08
C LYS A 26 -14.54 -15.25 0.59
N LYS A 27 -15.12 -14.46 1.50
CA LYS A 27 -16.09 -13.40 1.17
C LYS A 27 -15.48 -12.34 0.26
N ALA A 28 -14.28 -11.85 0.56
CA ALA A 28 -13.59 -10.88 -0.27
C ALA A 28 -13.35 -11.42 -1.68
N ARG A 29 -12.90 -12.68 -1.83
CA ARG A 29 -12.78 -13.35 -3.14
C ARG A 29 -14.11 -13.46 -3.88
N GLN A 30 -15.18 -13.87 -3.19
CA GLN A 30 -16.52 -13.92 -3.81
C GLN A 30 -16.96 -12.54 -4.30
N LYS A 31 -16.67 -11.48 -3.55
CA LYS A 31 -16.93 -10.10 -3.95
C LYS A 31 -16.09 -9.69 -5.16
N LEU A 32 -14.80 -10.02 -5.20
CA LEU A 32 -13.94 -9.79 -6.38
C LEU A 32 -14.48 -10.49 -7.63
N LEU A 33 -15.03 -11.71 -7.48
CA LEU A 33 -15.66 -12.43 -8.59
C LEU A 33 -17.05 -11.91 -8.94
N ALA A 34 -17.74 -11.17 -8.07
CA ALA A 34 -19.11 -10.72 -8.30
C ALA A 34 -19.20 -9.56 -9.32
N THR A 35 -20.41 -9.33 -9.83
CA THR A 35 -20.75 -8.23 -10.74
C THR A 35 -20.59 -6.87 -10.07
N GLY A 36 -20.58 -5.79 -10.87
CA GLY A 36 -20.43 -4.42 -10.40
C GLY A 36 -18.99 -4.04 -10.05
N ALA A 37 -18.73 -2.74 -9.92
CA ALA A 37 -17.44 -2.22 -9.49
C ALA A 37 -17.23 -2.45 -7.98
N LYS A 38 -16.01 -2.79 -7.56
CA LYS A 38 -15.63 -2.92 -6.13
C LYS A 38 -14.23 -2.36 -5.85
N LEU A 39 -14.05 -1.84 -4.65
CA LEU A 39 -12.74 -1.42 -4.14
C LEU A 39 -12.31 -2.34 -3.01
N LEU A 40 -11.15 -2.98 -3.15
CA LEU A 40 -10.54 -3.77 -2.09
C LEU A 40 -9.66 -2.85 -1.23
N ILE A 41 -10.06 -2.63 0.02
CA ILE A 41 -9.50 -1.59 0.88
C ILE A 41 -8.75 -2.19 2.05
N GLY A 42 -7.56 -1.67 2.33
CA GLY A 42 -6.81 -1.96 3.55
C GLY A 42 -5.42 -1.34 3.50
N PRO A 43 -4.74 -1.20 4.65
CA PRO A 43 -3.35 -0.78 4.71
C PRO A 43 -2.41 -1.63 3.87
N ARG A 44 -1.17 -1.17 3.76
CA ARG A 44 -0.10 -1.93 3.10
C ARG A 44 0.12 -3.29 3.79
N GLY A 45 0.42 -4.33 3.01
CA GLY A 45 0.72 -5.66 3.55
C GLY A 45 -0.48 -6.49 4.04
N THR A 46 -1.72 -5.99 3.91
CA THR A 46 -2.96 -6.72 4.28
C THR A 46 -3.30 -7.90 3.37
N GLY A 47 -2.58 -8.09 2.27
CA GLY A 47 -2.79 -9.22 1.35
C GLY A 47 -3.68 -8.93 0.13
N LYS A 48 -3.88 -7.65 -0.23
CA LYS A 48 -4.69 -7.23 -1.40
C LYS A 48 -4.19 -7.88 -2.70
N THR A 49 -2.91 -7.70 -3.02
CA THR A 49 -2.22 -8.31 -4.16
C THR A 49 -2.30 -9.83 -4.15
N HIS A 50 -2.05 -10.44 -2.99
CA HIS A 50 -2.13 -11.90 -2.84
C HIS A 50 -3.53 -12.42 -3.20
N LEU A 51 -4.58 -11.79 -2.65
CA LEU A 51 -5.95 -12.16 -2.91
C LEU A 51 -6.35 -11.97 -4.39
N MET A 52 -5.90 -10.89 -5.03
CA MET A 52 -6.17 -10.64 -6.45
C MET A 52 -5.47 -11.68 -7.35
N ARG A 53 -4.17 -11.91 -7.15
CA ARG A 53 -3.42 -12.94 -7.90
C ARG A 53 -3.96 -14.34 -7.66
N TYR A 54 -4.35 -14.66 -6.42
CA TYR A 54 -5.01 -15.92 -6.08
C TYR A 54 -6.34 -16.08 -6.83
N THR A 55 -7.16 -15.03 -6.85
CA THR A 55 -8.45 -15.01 -7.55
C THR A 55 -8.27 -15.24 -9.06
N TYR A 56 -7.26 -14.58 -9.66
CA TYR A 56 -6.86 -14.78 -11.04
C TYR A 56 -6.46 -16.24 -11.32
N SER A 57 -5.47 -16.76 -10.57
CA SER A 57 -4.97 -18.14 -10.70
C SER A 57 -6.09 -19.18 -10.59
N GLN A 58 -6.97 -19.06 -9.60
CA GLN A 58 -8.10 -19.98 -9.43
C GLN A 58 -9.13 -19.90 -10.57
N SER A 59 -9.30 -18.74 -11.19
CA SER A 59 -10.27 -18.55 -12.28
C SER A 59 -9.76 -19.05 -13.62
N LEU A 60 -8.43 -19.05 -13.82
CA LEU A 60 -7.77 -19.76 -14.92
C LEU A 60 -8.12 -21.25 -14.90
N LEU A 61 -8.02 -21.89 -13.72
CA LEU A 61 -8.28 -23.31 -13.54
C LEU A 61 -9.77 -23.68 -13.64
N ASN A 62 -10.67 -22.80 -13.18
CA ASN A 62 -12.10 -23.10 -13.09
C ASN A 62 -12.92 -22.42 -14.19
N LYS A 63 -13.39 -23.21 -15.17
CA LYS A 63 -14.20 -22.72 -16.30
C LYS A 63 -15.58 -22.12 -15.93
N SER A 64 -16.12 -22.45 -14.76
CA SER A 64 -17.41 -21.91 -14.28
C SER A 64 -17.33 -20.49 -13.71
N THR A 65 -16.12 -20.00 -13.45
CA THR A 65 -15.89 -18.63 -12.98
C THR A 65 -15.89 -17.65 -14.16
N PRO A 66 -16.08 -16.34 -13.92
CA PRO A 66 -15.85 -15.34 -14.96
C PRO A 66 -14.43 -15.40 -15.53
N LEU A 67 -14.23 -14.84 -16.72
CA LEU A 67 -12.89 -14.51 -17.19
C LEU A 67 -12.28 -13.47 -16.23
N VAL A 68 -11.08 -13.71 -15.73
CA VAL A 68 -10.42 -12.78 -14.81
C VAL A 68 -9.11 -12.33 -15.44
N LEU A 69 -8.94 -11.02 -15.61
CA LEU A 69 -7.68 -10.42 -16.02
C LEU A 69 -7.07 -9.69 -14.83
N TYR A 70 -5.76 -9.78 -14.68
CA TYR A 70 -5.01 -9.13 -13.60
C TYR A 70 -4.00 -8.15 -14.19
N SER A 71 -4.05 -6.90 -13.73
CA SER A 71 -3.09 -5.86 -14.12
C SER A 71 -2.63 -5.11 -12.88
N SER A 72 -1.33 -4.86 -12.78
CA SER A 72 -0.73 -4.09 -11.68
C SER A 72 -0.34 -2.69 -12.17
N PHE A 73 -0.56 -1.68 -11.34
CA PHE A 73 -0.23 -0.28 -11.61
C PHE A 73 0.87 0.26 -10.69
N ASN A 74 1.68 -0.60 -10.07
CA ASN A 74 2.72 -0.21 -9.11
C ASN A 74 3.76 0.79 -9.62
N ARG A 75 3.93 0.91 -10.95
CA ARG A 75 4.90 1.82 -11.58
C ARG A 75 4.32 3.17 -12.00
N TYR A 76 3.06 3.46 -11.72
CA TYR A 76 2.38 4.65 -12.23
C TYR A 76 3.08 5.99 -11.87
N LEU A 77 3.74 6.08 -10.71
CA LEU A 77 4.52 7.27 -10.31
C LEU A 77 5.74 7.54 -11.20
N HIS A 78 6.22 6.57 -11.96
CA HIS A 78 7.28 6.81 -12.94
C HIS A 78 6.84 7.78 -14.04
N LEU A 79 5.53 7.90 -14.27
CA LEU A 79 4.97 8.84 -15.22
C LEU A 79 4.86 10.26 -14.62
N GLU A 80 4.90 10.44 -13.29
CA GLU A 80 4.62 11.71 -12.61
C GLU A 80 5.44 12.90 -13.14
N PRO A 81 6.73 12.76 -13.51
CA PRO A 81 7.48 13.86 -14.13
C PRO A 81 6.85 14.41 -15.41
N LEU A 82 6.07 13.60 -16.16
CA LEU A 82 5.34 14.06 -17.35
C LEU A 82 4.36 15.17 -17.02
N LEU A 83 3.73 15.17 -15.83
CA LEU A 83 2.79 16.22 -15.40
C LEU A 83 3.42 17.62 -15.44
N LYS A 84 4.74 17.71 -15.25
CA LYS A 84 5.49 18.97 -15.31
C LYS A 84 6.03 19.30 -16.69
N LYS A 85 6.38 18.27 -17.46
CA LYS A 85 7.14 18.41 -18.71
C LYS A 85 6.25 18.54 -19.94
N THR A 86 5.03 18.01 -19.91
CA THR A 86 4.22 17.85 -21.11
C THR A 86 2.74 18.17 -20.85
N PRO A 87 2.08 18.97 -21.72
CA PRO A 87 0.67 19.34 -21.54
C PRO A 87 -0.30 18.16 -21.76
N ASP A 88 0.10 17.10 -22.44
CA ASP A 88 -0.67 15.89 -22.71
C ASP A 88 -0.40 14.75 -21.71
N ALA A 89 0.25 15.04 -20.57
CA ALA A 89 0.64 14.04 -19.57
C ALA A 89 -0.50 13.12 -19.11
N LEU A 90 -1.69 13.67 -18.88
CA LEU A 90 -2.87 12.89 -18.48
C LEU A 90 -3.35 11.96 -19.60
N LYS A 91 -3.26 12.39 -20.87
CA LYS A 91 -3.62 11.55 -22.01
C LYS A 91 -2.64 10.38 -22.18
N ARG A 92 -1.34 10.63 -21.95
CA ARG A 92 -0.32 9.58 -21.93
C ARG A 92 -0.53 8.60 -20.78
N PHE A 93 -0.88 9.12 -19.61
CA PHE A 93 -1.26 8.30 -18.46
C PHE A 93 -2.49 7.42 -18.77
N HIS A 94 -3.54 7.96 -19.39
CA HIS A 94 -4.69 7.17 -19.84
C HIS A 94 -4.27 6.05 -20.79
N SER A 95 -3.48 6.37 -21.82
CA SER A 95 -2.96 5.39 -22.77
C SER A 95 -2.15 4.30 -22.08
N TRP A 96 -1.29 4.66 -21.12
CA TRP A 96 -0.52 3.72 -20.30
C TRP A 96 -1.44 2.79 -19.49
N VAL A 97 -2.48 3.31 -18.83
CA VAL A 97 -3.45 2.50 -18.08
C VAL A 97 -4.14 1.49 -19.01
N LEU A 98 -4.63 1.95 -20.16
CA LEU A 98 -5.31 1.10 -21.14
C LEU A 98 -4.38 0.04 -21.71
N ALA A 99 -3.14 0.40 -22.05
CA ALA A 99 -2.12 -0.53 -22.53
C ALA A 99 -1.81 -1.61 -21.49
N ARG A 100 -1.69 -1.27 -20.20
CA ARG A 100 -1.50 -2.24 -19.11
C ARG A 100 -2.66 -3.21 -18.97
N ILE A 101 -3.90 -2.77 -19.21
CA ILE A 101 -5.06 -3.67 -19.20
C ILE A 101 -5.08 -4.55 -20.45
N LEU A 102 -4.75 -4.02 -21.63
CA LEU A 102 -4.60 -4.84 -22.84
C LEU A 102 -3.49 -5.89 -22.67
N LEU A 103 -2.36 -5.54 -22.07
CA LEU A 103 -1.30 -6.50 -21.75
C LEU A 103 -1.78 -7.65 -20.86
N SER A 104 -2.67 -7.37 -19.90
CA SER A 104 -3.25 -8.45 -19.07
C SER A 104 -4.08 -9.47 -19.86
N ALA A 105 -4.63 -9.08 -21.03
CA ALA A 105 -5.28 -10.01 -21.95
C ALA A 105 -4.26 -10.96 -22.60
N PHE A 106 -3.08 -10.46 -22.97
CA PHE A 106 -1.98 -11.28 -23.49
C PHE A 106 -1.40 -12.20 -22.41
N ASP A 107 -1.19 -11.67 -21.20
CA ASP A 107 -0.72 -12.46 -20.06
C ASP A 107 -1.68 -13.63 -19.75
N TYR A 108 -3.00 -13.38 -19.79
CA TYR A 108 -4.02 -14.45 -19.64
C TYR A 108 -3.91 -15.55 -20.69
N MET A 109 -3.63 -15.20 -21.95
CA MET A 109 -3.48 -16.19 -23.02
C MET A 109 -2.17 -16.96 -22.90
N ASN A 110 -1.09 -16.28 -22.53
CA ASN A 110 0.21 -16.90 -22.29
C ASN A 110 0.14 -17.91 -21.13
N ASP A 111 -0.54 -17.57 -20.03
CA ASP A 111 -0.75 -18.47 -18.89
C ASP A 111 -1.60 -19.71 -19.24
N LEU A 112 -2.44 -19.63 -20.27
CA LEU A 112 -3.19 -20.77 -20.81
C LEU A 112 -2.48 -21.49 -21.96
N SER A 113 -1.26 -21.07 -22.32
CA SER A 113 -0.55 -21.55 -23.52
C SER A 113 -1.41 -21.48 -24.79
N SER A 114 -2.18 -20.40 -24.93
CA SER A 114 -3.10 -20.17 -26.06
C SER A 114 -2.58 -19.09 -27.00
N SER A 115 -2.89 -19.19 -28.30
CA SER A 115 -2.50 -18.16 -29.27
C SER A 115 -3.32 -16.87 -29.11
N ALA A 116 -2.62 -15.75 -29.19
CA ALA A 116 -3.15 -14.39 -29.17
C ALA A 116 -3.50 -13.84 -30.57
N ASP A 117 -3.30 -14.60 -31.64
CA ASP A 117 -3.38 -14.09 -33.02
C ASP A 117 -4.76 -13.52 -33.37
N PHE A 118 -5.82 -14.11 -32.82
CA PHE A 118 -7.18 -13.62 -33.05
C PHE A 118 -7.40 -12.19 -32.52
N LEU A 119 -6.62 -11.73 -31.52
CA LEU A 119 -6.69 -10.34 -31.09
C LEU A 119 -6.07 -9.44 -32.17
N LYS A 120 -4.90 -9.80 -32.72
CA LYS A 120 -4.28 -9.03 -33.80
C LYS A 120 -5.19 -8.89 -35.02
N ASP A 121 -5.95 -9.94 -35.33
CA ASP A 121 -6.91 -9.93 -36.45
C ASP A 121 -8.12 -9.01 -36.20
N LEU A 122 -8.45 -8.71 -34.94
CA LEU A 122 -9.57 -7.81 -34.60
C LEU A 122 -9.23 -6.34 -34.82
N ASP A 123 -8.01 -5.94 -34.51
CA ASP A 123 -7.55 -4.56 -34.60
C ASP A 123 -6.02 -4.50 -34.52
N ALA A 124 -5.40 -3.64 -35.34
CA ALA A 124 -3.95 -3.43 -35.35
C ALA A 124 -3.43 -2.84 -34.02
N ILE A 125 -4.30 -2.27 -33.18
CA ILE A 125 -3.96 -1.86 -31.82
C ILE A 125 -3.50 -3.04 -30.97
N TYR A 126 -3.96 -4.28 -31.21
CA TYR A 126 -3.63 -5.43 -30.36
C TYR A 126 -2.26 -6.06 -30.71
N ASP A 127 -1.22 -5.24 -30.73
CA ASP A 127 0.17 -5.65 -30.92
C ASP A 127 0.89 -5.70 -29.57
N GLU A 128 1.10 -6.92 -29.04
CA GLU A 128 1.73 -7.14 -27.74
C GLU A 128 3.11 -6.48 -27.64
N GLN A 129 3.92 -6.53 -28.70
CA GLN A 129 5.28 -5.99 -28.68
C GLN A 129 5.23 -4.47 -28.55
N LYS A 130 4.39 -3.80 -29.36
CA LYS A 130 4.22 -2.34 -29.28
C LYS A 130 3.60 -1.88 -27.96
N LEU A 131 2.65 -2.64 -27.41
CA LEU A 131 2.08 -2.33 -26.09
C LEU A 131 3.13 -2.40 -24.99
N ARG A 132 3.97 -3.45 -24.96
CA ARG A 132 5.06 -3.60 -23.98
C ARG A 132 6.10 -2.48 -24.14
N GLU A 133 6.44 -2.15 -25.38
CA GLU A 133 7.37 -1.06 -25.70
C GLU A 133 6.83 0.30 -25.24
N LEU A 134 5.58 0.63 -25.58
CA LEU A 134 4.90 1.86 -25.16
C LEU A 134 4.90 2.01 -23.64
N VAL A 135 4.48 0.98 -22.91
CA VAL A 135 4.47 0.97 -21.44
C VAL A 135 5.87 1.24 -20.89
N SER A 136 6.87 0.53 -21.40
CA SER A 136 8.26 0.67 -20.94
C SER A 136 8.88 2.04 -21.26
N LEU A 137 8.54 2.65 -22.40
CA LEU A 137 9.04 3.98 -22.75
C LEU A 137 8.37 5.07 -21.92
N LEU A 138 7.05 5.00 -21.68
CA LEU A 138 6.33 5.95 -20.85
C LEU A 138 6.78 5.90 -19.38
N GLU A 139 7.03 4.71 -18.84
CA GLU A 139 7.62 4.53 -17.50
C GLU A 139 9.05 5.11 -17.39
N ARG A 140 9.74 5.35 -18.50
CA ARG A 140 11.04 6.03 -18.52
C ARG A 140 10.94 7.53 -18.83
N GLY A 141 9.73 8.08 -18.88
CA GLY A 141 9.47 9.47 -19.26
C GLY A 141 9.81 9.77 -20.72
N SER A 142 9.77 8.76 -21.59
CA SER A 142 10.14 8.83 -23.02
C SER A 142 8.99 8.32 -23.92
N GLY A 143 9.26 8.03 -25.20
CA GLY A 143 8.29 7.39 -26.09
C GLY A 143 7.26 8.31 -26.74
N VAL A 144 7.60 9.60 -26.93
CA VAL A 144 6.73 10.58 -27.60
C VAL A 144 6.30 10.08 -28.98
N GLU A 145 7.25 9.63 -29.81
CA GLU A 145 6.98 9.19 -31.18
C GLU A 145 6.07 7.94 -31.23
N LEU A 146 6.29 6.96 -30.35
CA LEU A 146 5.45 5.78 -30.26
C LEU A 146 4.07 6.10 -29.69
N TYR A 147 3.99 7.05 -28.75
CA TYR A 147 2.71 7.54 -28.26
C TYR A 147 1.92 8.23 -29.39
N GLU A 148 2.53 9.13 -30.16
CA GLU A 148 1.86 9.84 -31.25
C GLU A 148 1.48 8.92 -32.42
N SER A 149 2.34 7.98 -32.79
CA SER A 149 2.06 7.08 -33.91
C SER A 149 1.12 5.92 -33.54
N TYR A 150 0.99 5.59 -32.25
CA TYR A 150 0.29 4.38 -31.80
C TYR A 150 -0.48 4.59 -30.48
N GLY A 151 0.20 5.01 -29.41
CA GLY A 151 -0.40 5.07 -28.06
C GLY A 151 -1.64 5.97 -27.94
N GLN A 152 -1.69 7.11 -28.62
CA GLN A 152 -2.80 8.07 -28.54
C GLN A 152 -4.11 7.53 -29.12
N TYR A 153 -4.04 6.48 -29.94
CA TYR A 153 -5.21 5.83 -30.55
C TYR A 153 -5.81 4.73 -29.66
N ILE A 154 -5.13 4.35 -28.58
CA ILE A 154 -5.63 3.36 -27.62
C ILE A 154 -6.77 3.99 -26.82
N THR A 155 -7.95 3.35 -26.83
CA THR A 155 -9.15 3.82 -26.14
C THR A 155 -9.76 2.75 -25.24
N VAL A 156 -10.67 3.16 -24.35
CA VAL A 156 -11.42 2.24 -23.48
C VAL A 156 -12.21 1.20 -24.29
N ASP A 157 -12.71 1.58 -25.47
CA ASP A 157 -13.44 0.66 -26.35
C ASP A 157 -12.56 -0.51 -26.82
N HIS A 158 -11.28 -0.27 -27.11
CA HIS A 158 -10.34 -1.35 -27.44
C HIS A 158 -10.21 -2.35 -26.29
N VAL A 159 -10.14 -1.88 -25.05
CA VAL A 159 -10.13 -2.77 -23.87
C VAL A 159 -11.42 -3.60 -23.80
N ILE A 160 -12.58 -2.94 -23.94
CA ILE A 160 -13.88 -3.63 -23.88
C ILE A 160 -14.01 -4.68 -24.99
N ARG A 161 -13.61 -4.35 -26.23
CA ARG A 161 -13.62 -5.27 -27.37
C ARG A 161 -12.70 -6.47 -27.14
N ALA A 162 -11.46 -6.25 -26.71
CA ALA A 162 -10.52 -7.33 -26.40
C ALA A 162 -11.06 -8.29 -25.32
N VAL A 163 -11.60 -7.74 -24.22
CA VAL A 163 -12.15 -8.52 -23.10
C VAL A 163 -13.39 -9.32 -23.52
N ARG A 164 -14.26 -8.75 -24.36
CA ARG A 164 -15.43 -9.46 -24.91
C ARG A 164 -15.02 -10.59 -25.84
N SER A 165 -14.07 -10.34 -26.74
CA SER A 165 -13.54 -11.36 -27.65
C SER A 165 -12.89 -12.51 -26.90
N LEU A 166 -12.11 -12.21 -25.84
CA LEU A 166 -11.57 -13.22 -24.93
C LEU A 166 -12.67 -14.02 -24.24
N SER A 167 -13.67 -13.33 -23.66
CA SER A 167 -14.76 -13.99 -22.95
C SER A 167 -15.54 -14.93 -23.87
N ALA A 168 -15.81 -14.51 -25.10
CA ALA A 168 -16.42 -15.35 -26.13
C ALA A 168 -15.52 -16.53 -26.52
N ARG A 169 -14.24 -16.29 -26.79
CA ARG A 169 -13.26 -17.33 -27.19
C ARG A 169 -13.14 -18.45 -26.15
N PHE A 170 -13.19 -18.10 -24.87
CA PHE A 170 -13.06 -19.02 -23.74
C PHE A 170 -14.40 -19.43 -23.11
N ASN A 171 -15.54 -19.13 -23.76
CA ASN A 171 -16.89 -19.45 -23.30
C ASN A 171 -17.19 -19.01 -21.87
N ARG A 172 -16.78 -17.79 -21.52
CA ARG A 172 -17.04 -17.16 -20.23
C ARG A 172 -18.19 -16.17 -20.36
N SER A 173 -19.18 -16.26 -19.47
CA SER A 173 -20.39 -15.43 -19.53
C SER A 173 -20.15 -13.94 -19.21
N ARG A 174 -19.05 -13.63 -18.52
CA ARG A 174 -18.66 -12.27 -18.14
C ARG A 174 -17.17 -12.24 -17.76
N ALA A 175 -16.62 -11.04 -17.65
CA ALA A 175 -15.25 -10.77 -17.25
C ALA A 175 -15.16 -9.92 -15.98
N VAL A 176 -14.04 -10.06 -15.28
CA VAL A 176 -13.61 -9.26 -14.14
C VAL A 176 -12.22 -8.73 -14.45
N LEU A 177 -12.01 -7.42 -14.24
CA LEU A 177 -10.69 -6.80 -14.32
C LEU A 177 -10.21 -6.55 -12.90
N LEU A 178 -9.12 -7.18 -12.49
CA LEU A 178 -8.44 -6.95 -11.21
C LEU A 178 -7.31 -5.96 -11.43
N LEU A 179 -7.52 -4.72 -11.01
CA LEU A 179 -6.61 -3.60 -11.16
C LEU A 179 -5.90 -3.36 -9.83
N ASP A 180 -4.78 -4.04 -9.65
CA ASP A 180 -4.03 -4.00 -8.41
C ASP A 180 -3.11 -2.78 -8.35
N ASP A 181 -2.86 -2.28 -7.15
CA ASP A 181 -1.97 -1.15 -6.90
C ASP A 181 -2.41 0.13 -7.64
N ALA A 182 -3.72 0.25 -7.86
CA ALA A 182 -4.36 1.34 -8.59
C ALA A 182 -4.26 2.71 -7.90
N ALA A 183 -4.02 2.74 -6.58
CA ALA A 183 -4.01 3.96 -5.79
C ALA A 183 -2.93 3.98 -4.70
N LEU A 184 -1.70 3.60 -5.06
CA LEU A 184 -0.59 3.45 -4.12
C LEU A 184 -0.08 4.76 -3.49
N SER A 185 -0.27 5.92 -4.13
CA SER A 185 0.36 7.15 -3.64
C SER A 185 -0.23 8.43 -4.28
N LEU A 186 0.36 9.58 -3.97
CA LEU A 186 -0.36 10.84 -3.77
C LEU A 186 -0.33 11.80 -4.96
N SER A 187 -0.30 11.27 -6.18
CA SER A 187 -0.54 12.09 -7.37
C SER A 187 -2.04 12.18 -7.64
N ASP A 188 -2.71 13.14 -6.99
CA ASP A 188 -4.16 13.32 -7.06
C ASP A 188 -4.68 13.35 -8.51
N GLN A 189 -3.93 13.97 -9.42
CA GLN A 189 -4.29 14.05 -10.83
C GLN A 189 -4.32 12.68 -11.53
N TYR A 190 -3.36 11.81 -11.22
CA TYR A 190 -3.32 10.46 -11.77
C TYR A 190 -4.36 9.54 -11.15
N LEU A 191 -4.64 9.68 -9.86
CA LEU A 191 -5.72 8.93 -9.22
C LEU A 191 -7.08 9.29 -9.84
N VAL A 192 -7.36 10.59 -10.02
CA VAL A 192 -8.58 11.06 -10.70
C VAL A 192 -8.67 10.49 -12.11
N ALA A 193 -7.60 10.64 -12.91
CA ALA A 193 -7.51 10.11 -14.27
C ALA A 193 -7.72 8.58 -14.33
N PHE A 194 -7.15 7.84 -13.38
CA PHE A 194 -7.34 6.40 -13.28
C PHE A 194 -8.81 6.05 -13.01
N PHE A 195 -9.47 6.75 -12.09
CA PHE A 195 -10.87 6.49 -11.75
C PHE A 195 -11.86 6.89 -12.85
N GLU A 196 -11.50 7.84 -13.72
CA GLU A 196 -12.24 8.10 -14.96
C GLU A 196 -12.23 6.88 -15.88
N VAL A 197 -11.07 6.27 -16.12
CA VAL A 197 -10.94 5.04 -16.90
C VAL A 197 -11.69 3.89 -16.22
N PHE A 198 -11.49 3.71 -14.91
CA PHE A 198 -12.15 2.69 -14.10
C PHE A 198 -13.68 2.75 -14.23
N ARG A 199 -14.26 3.95 -14.17
CA ARG A 199 -15.71 4.16 -14.28
C ARG A 199 -16.24 3.72 -15.64
N VAL A 200 -15.54 4.06 -16.72
CA VAL A 200 -15.97 3.74 -18.10
C VAL A 200 -15.80 2.24 -18.41
N LEU A 201 -14.84 1.56 -17.78
CA LEU A 201 -14.66 0.10 -17.92
C LEU A 201 -15.83 -0.71 -17.33
N LYS A 202 -16.65 -0.12 -16.46
CA LYS A 202 -17.84 -0.76 -15.88
C LYS A 202 -18.96 -0.79 -16.92
N VAL A 203 -19.06 -1.89 -17.65
CA VAL A 203 -20.12 -2.14 -18.65
C VAL A 203 -20.80 -3.49 -18.40
N GLU A 204 -21.92 -3.73 -19.08
CA GLU A 204 -22.56 -5.05 -19.02
C GLU A 204 -21.57 -6.15 -19.44
N GLY A 205 -21.47 -7.19 -18.61
CA GLY A 205 -20.54 -8.29 -18.80
C GLY A 205 -19.09 -8.02 -18.38
N ILE A 206 -18.70 -6.81 -17.97
CA ILE A 206 -17.34 -6.49 -17.51
C ILE A 206 -17.38 -5.74 -16.17
N ALA A 207 -16.76 -6.31 -15.14
CA ALA A 207 -16.82 -5.79 -13.79
C ALA A 207 -15.41 -5.42 -13.26
N PRO A 208 -14.99 -4.14 -13.32
CA PRO A 208 -13.69 -3.73 -12.81
C PRO A 208 -13.63 -3.79 -11.27
N LYS A 209 -12.45 -4.07 -10.74
CA LYS A 209 -12.12 -4.14 -9.31
C LYS A 209 -10.78 -3.46 -9.13
N ALA A 210 -10.65 -2.60 -8.13
CA ALA A 210 -9.38 -1.94 -7.85
C ALA A 210 -8.96 -2.15 -6.39
N SER A 211 -7.67 -2.28 -6.12
CA SER A 211 -7.15 -2.22 -4.75
C SER A 211 -6.73 -0.80 -4.43
N VAL A 212 -7.14 -0.30 -3.26
CA VAL A 212 -6.92 1.09 -2.85
C VAL A 212 -6.56 1.19 -1.38
N TYR A 213 -5.95 2.31 -1.00
CA TYR A 213 -5.57 2.58 0.38
C TYR A 213 -6.63 3.41 1.10
N PRO A 214 -6.92 3.07 2.37
CA PRO A 214 -7.94 3.77 3.14
C PRO A 214 -7.51 5.21 3.42
N GLY A 215 -8.35 6.17 3.00
CA GLY A 215 -8.24 7.56 3.46
C GLY A 215 -7.37 8.50 2.62
N THR A 216 -6.48 8.00 1.77
CA THR A 216 -5.63 8.86 0.92
C THR A 216 -6.00 8.89 -0.55
N THR A 217 -6.66 7.84 -1.03
CA THR A 217 -7.15 7.74 -2.42
C THR A 217 -8.10 8.90 -2.76
N GLN A 218 -7.75 9.68 -3.78
CA GLN A 218 -8.61 10.72 -4.33
C GLN A 218 -9.32 10.23 -5.60
N TYR A 219 -10.64 10.26 -5.58
CA TYR A 219 -11.45 9.77 -6.70
C TYR A 219 -11.81 10.86 -7.73
N GLY A 220 -11.68 12.13 -7.36
CA GLY A 220 -12.12 13.26 -8.18
C GLY A 220 -13.61 13.59 -8.06
N PRO A 221 -14.04 14.72 -8.62
CA PRO A 221 -15.41 15.22 -8.46
C PRO A 221 -16.45 14.41 -9.24
N THR A 222 -16.02 13.66 -10.25
CA THR A 222 -16.87 12.88 -11.16
C THR A 222 -17.12 11.45 -10.69
N PHE A 223 -16.50 11.05 -9.58
CA PHE A 223 -16.52 9.68 -9.07
C PHE A 223 -16.98 9.63 -7.60
N HIS A 224 -18.23 9.28 -7.36
CA HIS A 224 -18.78 9.20 -6.01
C HIS A 224 -18.69 7.77 -5.45
N ALA A 225 -17.50 7.40 -4.95
CA ALA A 225 -17.22 6.04 -4.48
C ALA A 225 -18.27 5.48 -3.51
N SER A 226 -18.79 6.29 -2.58
CA SER A 226 -19.78 5.88 -1.57
C SER A 226 -21.15 5.46 -2.14
N HIS A 227 -21.47 5.87 -3.36
CA HIS A 227 -22.74 5.56 -4.02
C HIS A 227 -22.60 4.66 -5.24
N GLU A 228 -21.41 4.61 -5.84
CA GLU A 228 -21.18 3.92 -7.11
C GLU A 228 -20.41 2.60 -6.98
N ILE A 229 -19.70 2.40 -5.86
CA ILE A 229 -18.88 1.23 -5.59
C ILE A 229 -19.15 0.62 -4.20
N GLU A 230 -19.18 -0.72 -4.14
CA GLU A 230 -19.03 -1.45 -2.89
C GLU A 230 -17.57 -1.52 -2.42
N GLU A 231 -17.32 -1.02 -1.22
CA GLU A 231 -16.06 -1.15 -0.49
C GLU A 231 -15.94 -2.52 0.18
N VAL A 232 -14.84 -3.22 -0.06
CA VAL A 232 -14.54 -4.55 0.49
C VAL A 232 -13.32 -4.42 1.40
N PRO A 233 -13.50 -4.27 2.73
CA PRO A 233 -12.38 -4.17 3.66
C PRO A 233 -11.67 -5.52 3.78
N LEU A 234 -10.33 -5.49 3.75
CA LEU A 234 -9.47 -6.67 3.90
C LEU A 234 -8.64 -6.65 5.20
N TRP A 235 -8.61 -5.52 5.92
CA TRP A 235 -7.86 -5.42 7.16
C TRP A 235 -8.55 -6.22 8.27
N LEU A 236 -7.86 -7.25 8.79
CA LEU A 236 -8.37 -8.14 9.82
C LEU A 236 -8.49 -7.41 11.16
N SER A 237 -9.71 -7.31 11.69
CA SER A 237 -9.92 -6.75 13.03
C SER A 237 -9.40 -7.70 14.09
N VAL A 238 -8.60 -7.18 15.03
CA VAL A 238 -8.14 -7.92 16.21
C VAL A 238 -9.30 -8.31 17.15
N GLU A 239 -10.48 -7.72 17.00
CA GLU A 239 -11.69 -8.08 17.75
C GLU A 239 -12.53 -9.17 17.05
N ASP A 240 -12.17 -9.60 15.84
CA ASP A 240 -12.87 -10.70 15.16
C ASP A 240 -12.61 -12.01 15.92
N PRO A 241 -13.65 -12.77 16.33
CA PRO A 241 -13.46 -14.05 17.00
C PRO A 241 -12.63 -15.07 16.21
N ALA A 242 -12.62 -14.99 14.88
CA ALA A 242 -11.82 -15.85 14.01
C ALA A 242 -10.39 -15.33 13.77
N TYR A 243 -10.01 -14.16 14.30
CA TYR A 243 -8.73 -13.50 14.03
C TYR A 243 -7.52 -14.42 14.26
N SER A 244 -7.43 -15.01 15.45
CA SER A 244 -6.30 -15.86 15.83
C SER A 244 -6.19 -17.11 14.96
N THR A 245 -7.33 -17.71 14.62
CA THR A 245 -7.39 -18.87 13.73
C THR A 245 -6.92 -18.51 12.33
N ILE A 246 -7.43 -17.41 11.75
CA ILE A 246 -7.04 -16.94 10.41
C ILE A 246 -5.54 -16.64 10.34
N MET A 247 -4.99 -15.93 11.33
CA MET A 247 -3.56 -15.62 11.37
C MET A 247 -2.71 -16.88 11.61
N GLY A 248 -3.16 -17.81 12.45
CA GLY A 248 -2.51 -19.11 12.65
C GLY A 248 -2.46 -19.95 11.38
N ASP A 249 -3.53 -19.90 10.59
CA ASP A 249 -3.64 -20.56 9.29
C ASP A 249 -2.64 -20.05 8.25
N ILE A 250 -2.27 -18.77 8.33
CA ILE A 250 -1.20 -18.18 7.52
C ILE A 250 0.15 -18.75 7.95
N ALA A 251 0.42 -18.86 9.26
CA ALA A 251 1.65 -19.47 9.77
C ALA A 251 1.76 -20.94 9.36
N ASN A 252 0.68 -21.72 9.48
CA ASN A 252 0.67 -23.14 9.16
C ASN A 252 1.01 -23.44 7.68
N ARG A 253 0.62 -22.55 6.77
CA ARG A 253 0.92 -22.66 5.33
C ARG A 253 2.33 -22.18 4.96
N ARG A 254 2.98 -21.38 5.81
CA ARG A 254 4.25 -20.71 5.50
C ARG A 254 5.44 -21.26 6.27
N LEU A 255 5.23 -21.75 7.49
CA LEU A 255 6.29 -22.30 8.35
C LEU A 255 6.50 -23.79 8.10
N SER A 256 7.75 -24.25 8.18
CA SER A 256 8.07 -25.68 8.16
C SER A 256 7.60 -26.38 9.44
N SER A 257 7.42 -27.70 9.38
CA SER A 257 7.04 -28.51 10.55
C SER A 257 8.03 -28.39 11.73
N GLU A 258 9.30 -28.12 11.45
CA GLU A 258 10.33 -27.87 12.48
C GLU A 258 10.12 -26.50 13.14
N GLN A 259 9.92 -25.46 12.33
CA GLN A 259 9.65 -24.10 12.81
C GLN A 259 8.40 -24.05 13.68
N GLN A 260 7.32 -24.70 13.24
CA GLN A 260 6.06 -24.79 13.99
C GLN A 260 6.23 -25.44 15.37
N LYS A 261 7.11 -26.45 15.50
CA LYS A 261 7.41 -27.11 16.78
C LYS A 261 8.32 -26.27 17.68
N SER A 262 9.17 -25.44 17.09
CA SER A 262 10.19 -24.67 17.82
C SER A 262 9.66 -23.38 18.45
N ILE A 263 8.56 -22.82 17.94
CA ILE A 263 7.96 -21.59 18.46
C ILE A 263 6.93 -21.93 19.56
N SER A 264 7.01 -21.20 20.68
CA SER A 264 6.01 -21.32 21.75
C SER A 264 4.64 -20.82 21.28
N PRO A 265 3.53 -21.51 21.62
CA PRO A 265 2.18 -21.04 21.32
C PRO A 265 1.90 -19.60 21.80
N ASP A 266 2.41 -19.24 23.00
CA ASP A 266 2.21 -17.91 23.58
C ASP A 266 2.91 -16.82 22.73
N ILE A 267 4.12 -17.11 22.22
CA ILE A 267 4.87 -16.18 21.36
C ILE A 267 4.19 -16.05 20.00
N LEU A 268 3.75 -17.17 19.42
CA LEU A 268 3.01 -17.17 18.16
C LEU A 268 1.75 -16.30 18.28
N GLU A 269 0.99 -16.48 19.36
CA GLU A 269 -0.23 -15.73 19.63
C GLU A 269 0.03 -14.23 19.82
N LEU A 270 1.08 -13.88 20.57
CA LEU A 270 1.54 -12.50 20.72
C LEU A 270 1.85 -11.87 19.35
N PHE A 271 2.61 -12.55 18.50
CA PHE A 271 2.94 -12.05 17.16
C PHE A 271 1.72 -11.91 16.24
N LYS A 272 0.71 -12.78 16.37
CA LYS A 272 -0.54 -12.58 15.63
C LYS A 272 -1.16 -11.24 16.00
N TYR A 273 -1.28 -10.91 17.29
CA TYR A 273 -1.90 -9.65 17.72
C TYR A 273 -1.02 -8.43 17.45
N THR A 274 0.30 -8.50 17.66
CA THR A 274 1.20 -7.37 17.38
C THR A 274 1.40 -7.11 15.89
N ALA A 275 1.12 -8.08 15.02
CA ALA A 275 1.02 -7.86 13.59
C ALA A 275 -0.24 -7.09 13.15
N PHE A 276 -1.20 -6.90 14.07
CA PHE A 276 -2.32 -5.99 13.92
C PHE A 276 -3.14 -6.20 12.63
N GLY A 277 -3.40 -7.46 12.28
CA GLY A 277 -4.19 -7.84 11.12
C GLY A 277 -3.50 -7.68 9.78
N ILE A 278 -2.16 -7.52 9.78
CA ILE A 278 -1.33 -7.35 8.59
C ILE A 278 -0.45 -8.62 8.40
N PRO A 279 -0.83 -9.55 7.50
CA PRO A 279 -0.09 -10.79 7.27
C PRO A 279 1.41 -10.59 6.94
N ARG A 280 1.77 -9.57 6.17
CA ARG A 280 3.18 -9.27 5.84
C ARG A 280 4.00 -8.99 7.11
N VAL A 281 3.45 -8.21 8.04
CA VAL A 281 4.10 -7.92 9.32
C VAL A 281 4.24 -9.20 10.13
N PHE A 282 3.19 -10.02 10.20
CA PHE A 282 3.24 -11.27 10.95
C PHE A 282 4.34 -12.22 10.47
N LEU A 283 4.45 -12.40 9.15
CA LEU A 283 5.51 -13.21 8.54
C LEU A 283 6.91 -12.64 8.83
N ARG A 284 7.07 -11.32 8.81
CA ARG A 284 8.32 -10.66 9.19
C ARG A 284 8.72 -10.93 10.63
N LEU A 285 7.79 -10.76 11.58
CA LEU A 285 8.05 -11.05 13.00
C LEU A 285 8.50 -12.50 13.21
N LEU A 286 7.85 -13.44 12.51
CA LEU A 286 8.24 -14.85 12.54
C LEU A 286 9.64 -15.07 11.94
N ARG A 287 9.96 -14.44 10.82
CA ARG A 287 11.27 -14.55 10.16
C ARG A 287 12.38 -14.06 11.09
N GLU A 288 12.21 -12.87 11.66
CA GLU A 288 13.17 -12.29 12.60
C GLU A 288 13.33 -13.18 13.83
N PHE A 289 12.23 -13.75 14.33
CA PHE A 289 12.27 -14.71 15.42
C PHE A 289 13.06 -15.98 15.06
N PHE A 290 12.96 -16.54 13.85
CA PHE A 290 13.77 -17.73 13.54
C PHE A 290 15.23 -17.41 13.23
N SER A 291 15.54 -16.18 12.81
CA SER A 291 16.90 -15.74 12.48
C SER A 291 17.73 -15.36 13.71
N GLU A 292 17.12 -14.76 14.75
CA GLU A 292 17.82 -14.31 15.95
C GLU A 292 18.21 -15.50 16.86
N ARG A 293 19.50 -15.70 17.12
CA ARG A 293 20.00 -16.87 17.88
C ARG A 293 20.40 -16.56 19.31
N ALA A 294 20.51 -15.27 19.68
CA ALA A 294 21.06 -14.85 20.95
C ALA A 294 19.98 -14.34 21.93
N GLY A 295 20.21 -14.57 23.23
CA GLY A 295 19.38 -14.05 24.32
C GLY A 295 18.24 -14.97 24.76
N THR A 296 17.52 -14.54 25.80
CA THR A 296 16.30 -15.22 26.27
C THR A 296 15.15 -14.95 25.29
N SER A 297 14.15 -15.85 25.24
CA SER A 297 12.97 -15.66 24.39
C SER A 297 12.30 -14.31 24.62
N GLN A 298 12.25 -13.81 25.87
CA GLN A 298 11.56 -12.55 26.18
C GLN A 298 12.36 -11.34 25.69
N SER A 299 13.68 -11.36 25.88
CA SER A 299 14.55 -10.30 25.36
C SER A 299 14.44 -10.21 23.83
N LYS A 300 14.46 -11.38 23.17
CA LYS A 300 14.34 -11.51 21.72
C LYS A 300 13.01 -10.99 21.19
N VAL A 301 11.89 -11.38 21.79
CA VAL A 301 10.56 -10.90 21.38
C VAL A 301 10.40 -9.40 21.60
N ASN A 302 10.85 -8.87 22.75
CA ASN A 302 10.78 -7.43 23.01
C ASN A 302 11.58 -6.66 21.94
N LYS A 303 12.81 -7.09 21.65
CA LYS A 303 13.65 -6.50 20.61
C LYS A 303 12.95 -6.50 19.24
N ILE A 304 12.35 -7.62 18.84
CA ILE A 304 11.63 -7.76 17.56
C ILE A 304 10.42 -6.80 17.53
N ILE A 305 9.64 -6.71 18.62
CA ILE A 305 8.48 -5.81 18.69
C ILE A 305 8.93 -4.33 18.69
N ASP A 306 10.02 -3.99 19.38
CA ASP A 306 10.57 -2.64 19.40
C ASP A 306 11.03 -2.22 18.00
N GLN A 307 11.75 -3.09 17.30
CA GLN A 307 12.14 -2.88 15.90
C GLN A 307 10.92 -2.73 14.98
N GLN A 308 9.88 -3.54 15.19
CA GLN A 308 8.63 -3.41 14.45
C GLN A 308 7.96 -2.05 14.66
N VAL A 309 7.93 -1.55 15.90
CA VAL A 309 7.38 -0.25 16.25
C VAL A 309 8.16 0.89 15.59
N GLU A 310 9.49 0.81 15.60
CA GLU A 310 10.37 1.76 14.90
C GLU A 310 10.09 1.77 13.40
N LEU A 311 9.98 0.59 12.77
CA LEU A 311 9.70 0.47 11.34
C LEU A 311 8.35 1.09 10.94
N ILE A 312 7.28 0.82 11.69
CA ILE A 312 5.96 1.43 11.41
C ILE A 312 6.01 2.95 11.63
N GLY A 313 6.74 3.39 12.65
CA GLY A 313 6.96 4.81 12.90
C GLY A 313 7.66 5.52 11.75
N ALA A 314 8.77 4.95 11.29
CA ALA A 314 9.52 5.46 10.15
C ALA A 314 8.69 5.45 8.85
N GLU A 315 7.85 4.42 8.64
CA GLU A 315 6.93 4.38 7.49
C GLU A 315 5.95 5.57 7.51
N TYR A 316 5.39 5.90 8.68
CA TYR A 316 4.53 7.06 8.85
C TYR A 316 5.28 8.38 8.64
N ASP A 317 6.45 8.53 9.26
CA ASP A 317 7.27 9.73 9.13
C ASP A 317 7.74 9.96 7.67
N SER A 318 7.94 8.88 6.90
CA SER A 318 8.27 8.95 5.48
C SER A 318 7.20 9.63 4.63
N ILE A 319 5.94 9.68 5.09
CA ILE A 319 4.87 10.40 4.39
C ILE A 319 5.21 11.89 4.32
N ALA A 320 5.86 12.48 5.32
CA ALA A 320 6.26 13.89 5.27
C ALA A 320 7.32 14.14 4.18
N LEU A 321 8.19 13.17 3.90
CA LEU A 321 9.19 13.26 2.83
C LEU A 321 8.52 13.19 1.46
N LYS A 322 7.53 12.29 1.33
CA LYS A 322 6.71 12.12 0.12
C LYS A 322 5.86 13.39 -0.11
N LEU A 323 5.15 13.81 0.92
CA LEU A 323 4.23 14.94 0.90
C LEU A 323 4.76 16.10 1.74
N LYS A 324 5.70 16.85 1.19
CA LYS A 324 6.29 17.99 1.91
C LYS A 324 5.22 18.96 2.43
N GLN A 325 4.11 19.15 1.69
CA GLN A 325 3.00 20.01 2.09
C GLN A 325 2.21 19.55 3.33
N PHE A 326 2.37 18.31 3.77
CA PHE A 326 1.71 17.76 4.94
C PHE A 326 2.70 17.50 6.10
N SER A 327 3.93 18.01 6.05
CA SER A 327 4.98 17.70 7.05
C SER A 327 4.55 17.99 8.48
N SER A 328 4.00 19.18 8.76
CA SER A 328 3.46 19.60 10.05
C SER A 328 2.30 18.69 10.47
N VAL A 329 1.41 18.35 9.52
CA VAL A 329 0.29 17.42 9.78
C VAL A 329 0.78 16.05 10.20
N ILE A 330 1.79 15.49 9.54
CA ILE A 330 2.38 14.19 9.89
C ILE A 330 3.06 14.25 11.26
N GLN A 331 3.85 15.29 11.55
CA GLN A 331 4.51 15.43 12.85
C GLN A 331 3.51 15.54 14.01
N ILE A 332 2.46 16.35 13.84
CA ILE A 332 1.38 16.47 14.84
C ILE A 332 0.62 15.15 14.98
N GLY A 333 0.40 14.43 13.87
CA GLY A 333 -0.22 13.10 13.90
C GLY A 333 0.60 12.07 14.67
N ARG A 334 1.93 12.15 14.62
CA ARG A 334 2.84 11.32 15.43
C ARG A 334 2.67 11.59 16.92
N SER A 335 2.60 12.87 17.30
CA SER A 335 2.36 13.29 18.69
C SER A 335 0.98 12.87 19.18
N PHE A 336 -0.07 13.13 18.39
CA PHE A 336 -1.45 12.68 18.64
C PHE A 336 -1.51 11.17 18.92
N PHE A 337 -0.84 10.38 18.08
CA PHE A 337 -0.79 8.93 18.24
C PHE A 337 -0.03 8.50 19.49
N SER A 338 1.09 9.15 19.81
CA SER A 338 1.87 8.88 21.01
C SER A 338 1.09 9.15 22.31
N THR A 339 0.39 10.30 22.38
CA THR A 339 -0.51 10.64 23.49
C THR A 339 -1.63 9.61 23.61
N THR A 340 -2.23 9.23 22.49
CA THR A 340 -3.28 8.20 22.45
C THR A 340 -2.81 6.86 23.03
N VAL A 341 -1.63 6.38 22.60
CA VAL A 341 -1.02 5.14 23.09
C VAL A 341 -0.77 5.21 24.59
N THR A 342 -0.27 6.34 25.08
CA THR A 342 0.00 6.56 26.51
C THR A 342 -1.29 6.47 27.33
N GLU A 343 -2.31 7.24 26.98
CA GLU A 343 -3.57 7.27 27.73
C GLU A 343 -4.32 5.92 27.70
N ILE A 344 -4.31 5.22 26.57
CA ILE A 344 -4.92 3.88 26.48
C ILE A 344 -4.12 2.88 27.30
N SER A 345 -2.80 2.93 27.28
CA SER A 345 -1.95 2.04 28.09
C SER A 345 -2.19 2.26 29.58
N GLU A 346 -2.33 3.50 30.03
CA GLU A 346 -2.68 3.83 31.42
C GLU A 346 -4.07 3.35 31.80
N LEU A 347 -5.06 3.51 30.92
CA LEU A 347 -6.42 3.03 31.17
C LEU A 347 -6.45 1.50 31.26
N GLN A 348 -5.79 0.81 30.33
CA GLN A 348 -5.75 -0.65 30.30
C GLN A 348 -5.03 -1.24 31.52
N ASN A 349 -3.93 -0.64 31.96
CA ASN A 349 -3.19 -1.10 33.13
C ASN A 349 -3.96 -0.99 34.45
N LYS A 350 -5.01 -0.16 34.51
CA LYS A 350 -5.87 -0.04 35.71
C LYS A 350 -6.82 -1.23 35.86
N ASP A 351 -7.18 -1.90 34.76
CA ASP A 351 -8.10 -3.04 34.77
C ASP A 351 -7.73 -4.05 33.69
N LEU A 352 -6.99 -5.10 34.08
CA LEU A 352 -6.62 -6.22 33.21
C LEU A 352 -7.75 -7.24 33.02
N SER A 353 -8.86 -7.13 33.75
CA SER A 353 -10.01 -8.05 33.61
C SER A 353 -10.88 -7.73 32.41
N ARG A 354 -10.72 -6.54 31.83
CA ARG A 354 -11.49 -6.02 30.70
C ARG A 354 -10.57 -5.46 29.63
N ARG A 355 -10.96 -5.68 28.38
CA ARG A 355 -10.26 -5.11 27.23
C ARG A 355 -10.68 -3.65 27.00
N ASN A 356 -9.74 -2.74 27.21
CA ASN A 356 -9.80 -1.28 27.13
C ASN A 356 -8.81 -0.73 26.08
N ILE A 357 -8.88 -1.23 24.84
CA ILE A 357 -7.95 -0.87 23.76
C ILE A 357 -8.55 0.10 22.73
N VAL A 358 -9.74 0.65 23.00
CA VAL A 358 -10.49 1.46 22.02
C VAL A 358 -10.45 2.93 22.42
N LEU A 359 -10.09 3.77 21.45
CA LEU A 359 -10.28 5.23 21.49
C LEU A 359 -11.63 5.58 20.85
N GLY A 360 -12.42 6.41 21.52
CA GLY A 360 -13.58 7.10 20.97
C GLY A 360 -13.29 8.59 20.82
N LEU A 361 -13.21 9.09 19.59
CA LEU A 361 -13.06 10.50 19.27
C LEU A 361 -14.42 11.15 19.00
N LEU A 362 -14.74 12.21 19.74
CA LEU A 362 -15.98 12.95 19.54
C LEU A 362 -16.01 13.61 18.16
N GLN A 363 -17.08 13.37 17.39
CA GLN A 363 -17.41 14.16 16.21
C GLN A 363 -17.88 15.54 16.68
N SER A 364 -16.97 16.50 16.67
CA SER A 364 -17.19 17.89 17.10
C SER A 364 -16.89 18.84 15.94
N ASN A 365 -17.48 20.03 15.97
CA ASN A 365 -17.24 21.06 14.95
C ASN A 365 -15.78 21.55 14.92
N ASP A 366 -15.04 21.32 16.01
CA ASP A 366 -13.63 21.70 16.15
C ASP A 366 -12.69 20.76 15.37
N ARG A 367 -13.18 19.61 14.87
CA ARG A 367 -12.40 18.67 14.06
C ARG A 367 -12.32 19.16 12.61
N THR A 368 -11.19 19.75 12.26
CA THR A 368 -10.96 20.32 10.92
C THR A 368 -10.76 19.24 9.85
N PRO A 369 -10.93 19.55 8.55
CA PRO A 369 -10.59 18.62 7.47
C PRO A 369 -9.11 18.16 7.49
N LEU A 370 -8.20 19.01 7.98
CA LEU A 370 -6.79 18.63 8.18
C LEU A 370 -6.63 17.60 9.29
N ALA A 371 -7.38 17.70 10.39
CA ALA A 371 -7.41 16.68 11.43
C ALA A 371 -7.96 15.35 10.91
N ASP A 372 -8.99 15.38 10.06
CA ASP A 372 -9.49 14.18 9.38
C ASP A 372 -8.45 13.57 8.45
N ARG A 373 -7.72 14.40 7.69
CA ARG A 373 -6.65 13.94 6.81
C ARG A 373 -5.49 13.34 7.59
N MET A 374 -5.12 13.93 8.72
CA MET A 374 -4.10 13.41 9.64
C MET A 374 -4.45 12.00 10.14
N ILE A 375 -5.69 11.79 10.59
CA ILE A 375 -6.18 10.48 11.05
C ILE A 375 -6.17 9.47 9.88
N LYS A 376 -6.51 9.90 8.67
CA LYS A 376 -6.45 9.04 7.48
C LYS A 376 -5.02 8.56 7.17
N PHE A 377 -4.00 9.41 7.31
CA PHE A 377 -2.60 8.97 7.18
C PHE A 377 -2.20 7.94 8.26
N LEU A 378 -2.69 8.10 9.50
CA LEU A 378 -2.46 7.10 10.56
C LEU A 378 -3.12 5.75 10.22
N ILE A 379 -4.31 5.78 9.62
CA ILE A 379 -5.03 4.57 9.18
C ILE A 379 -4.29 3.89 8.03
N GLU A 380 -3.80 4.66 7.05
CA GLU A 380 -3.12 4.15 5.86
C GLU A 380 -1.89 3.29 6.18
N VAL A 381 -1.07 3.74 7.13
CA VAL A 381 0.14 3.03 7.60
C VAL A 381 -0.19 1.93 8.60
N GLY A 382 -1.44 1.87 9.07
CA GLY A 382 -1.90 0.85 10.01
C GLY A 382 -1.71 1.22 11.48
N LEU A 383 -1.42 2.48 11.82
CA LEU A 383 -1.31 2.94 13.21
C LEU A 383 -2.66 2.95 13.93
N LEU A 384 -3.75 3.24 13.22
CA LEU A 384 -5.12 3.23 13.76
C LEU A 384 -6.05 2.34 12.95
N PHE A 385 -6.69 1.35 13.60
CA PHE A 385 -7.74 0.54 12.99
C PHE A 385 -9.11 1.20 13.20
N PRO A 386 -9.85 1.56 12.13
CA PRO A 386 -11.16 2.18 12.26
C PRO A 386 -12.26 1.17 12.61
N LEU A 387 -13.12 1.53 13.56
CA LEU A 387 -14.32 0.79 13.95
C LEU A 387 -15.58 1.57 13.56
N GLN A 388 -16.73 0.90 13.56
CA GLN A 388 -18.02 1.57 13.32
C GLN A 388 -18.28 2.67 14.36
N SER A 389 -18.67 3.86 13.92
CA SER A 389 -19.02 4.97 14.82
C SER A 389 -20.27 4.64 15.64
N VAL A 390 -20.39 5.23 16.84
CA VAL A 390 -21.54 5.05 17.74
C VAL A 390 -22.15 6.38 18.14
N SER A 391 -23.47 6.41 18.31
CA SER A 391 -24.20 7.58 18.81
C SER A 391 -24.83 7.28 20.18
N HIS A 392 -24.65 8.20 21.12
CA HIS A 392 -25.28 8.19 22.44
C HIS A 392 -26.27 9.35 22.62
N GLY A 393 -26.90 9.80 21.52
CA GLY A 393 -27.85 10.91 21.48
C GLY A 393 -27.33 12.12 20.70
N GLN A 394 -28.08 13.22 20.75
CA GLN A 394 -27.73 14.47 20.08
C GLN A 394 -26.37 14.98 20.59
N ASN A 395 -25.48 15.36 19.67
CA ASN A 395 -24.12 15.85 19.91
C ASN A 395 -23.15 14.89 20.63
N ARG A 396 -23.45 13.57 20.68
CA ARG A 396 -22.57 12.54 21.28
C ARG A 396 -22.33 11.39 20.33
N LYS A 397 -21.77 11.71 19.17
CA LYS A 397 -21.35 10.73 18.16
C LYS A 397 -19.84 10.58 18.20
N TYR A 398 -19.37 9.34 18.25
CA TYR A 398 -17.95 9.02 18.39
C TYR A 398 -17.47 8.16 17.23
N ASP A 399 -16.39 8.59 16.59
CA ASP A 399 -15.58 7.71 15.76
C ASP A 399 -14.70 6.86 16.67
N ARG A 400 -14.56 5.57 16.33
CA ARG A 400 -13.86 4.62 17.18
C ARG A 400 -12.64 4.07 16.46
N TYR A 401 -11.54 3.93 17.19
CA TYR A 401 -10.28 3.44 16.66
C TYR A 401 -9.61 2.52 17.67
N ILE A 402 -8.90 1.51 17.18
CA ILE A 402 -7.94 0.73 17.99
C ILE A 402 -6.55 1.20 17.58
N PRO A 403 -5.69 1.69 18.49
CA PRO A 403 -4.30 1.96 18.17
C PRO A 403 -3.53 0.64 18.03
N HIS A 404 -2.48 0.68 17.21
CA HIS A 404 -1.71 -0.51 16.88
C HIS A 404 -1.18 -1.24 18.13
N LEU A 405 -1.48 -2.53 18.25
CA LEU A 405 -1.24 -3.30 19.48
C LEU A 405 0.25 -3.43 19.86
N ALA A 406 1.16 -3.42 18.89
CA ALA A 406 2.60 -3.39 19.19
C ALA A 406 3.01 -2.13 19.98
N PHE A 407 2.42 -0.97 19.69
CA PHE A 407 2.70 0.27 20.42
C PHE A 407 2.09 0.24 21.82
N LEU A 408 0.89 -0.32 21.98
CA LEU A 408 0.32 -0.56 23.31
C LEU A 408 1.14 -1.57 24.12
N TYR A 409 1.68 -2.61 23.48
CA TYR A 409 2.57 -3.57 24.12
C TYR A 409 3.85 -2.88 24.60
N GLN A 410 4.50 -2.10 23.74
CA GLN A 410 5.70 -1.32 24.11
C GLN A 410 5.40 -0.29 25.22
N GLY A 411 4.28 0.44 25.11
CA GLY A 411 3.77 1.36 26.12
C GLY A 411 3.40 0.68 27.44
N GLY A 412 3.36 -0.66 27.43
CA GLY A 412 3.17 -1.48 28.61
C GLY A 412 1.73 -1.60 29.04
N ALA A 413 0.77 -1.52 28.12
CA ALA A 413 -0.66 -1.68 28.38
C ALA A 413 -1.03 -3.06 28.96
N PHE A 414 -0.17 -4.07 28.78
CA PHE A 414 -0.48 -5.47 29.06
C PHE A 414 0.47 -6.07 30.11
N LYS A 415 0.97 -5.25 31.02
CA LYS A 415 1.97 -5.67 32.03
C LYS A 415 1.32 -6.49 33.13
N GLU A 416 1.97 -7.60 33.50
CA GLU A 416 1.73 -8.29 34.77
C GLU A 416 2.83 -7.85 35.74
N GLY A 417 2.48 -7.03 36.73
CA GLY A 417 3.45 -6.41 37.63
C GLY A 417 4.32 -5.36 36.93
N LYS A 418 5.65 -5.51 36.94
CA LYS A 418 6.59 -4.50 36.42
C LYS A 418 7.05 -4.74 34.97
N ARG A 419 6.70 -5.86 34.32
CA ARG A 419 7.23 -6.24 33.01
C ARG A 419 6.13 -6.77 32.08
N ASN A 420 6.35 -6.61 30.77
CA ASN A 420 5.51 -7.26 29.77
C ASN A 420 5.77 -8.77 29.80
N THR A 421 4.71 -9.56 29.66
CA THR A 421 4.78 -11.02 29.51
C THR A 421 4.29 -11.41 28.12
N PHE A 422 4.56 -12.65 27.69
CA PHE A 422 4.02 -13.16 26.43
C PHE A 422 2.51 -13.39 26.46
N ARG A 423 1.95 -13.58 27.65
CA ARG A 423 0.55 -13.95 27.86
C ARG A 423 -0.36 -12.77 28.08
N GLY A 424 0.15 -11.66 28.63
CA GLY A 424 -0.68 -10.51 28.99
C GLY A 424 -1.57 -9.99 27.86
N LEU A 425 -1.02 -9.82 26.64
CA LEU A 425 -1.84 -9.40 25.49
C LEU A 425 -2.79 -10.52 25.03
N PRO A 426 -2.33 -11.75 24.69
CA PRO A 426 -3.22 -12.85 24.33
C PRO A 426 -4.38 -13.09 25.32
N ASP A 427 -4.10 -13.13 26.62
CA ASP A 427 -5.10 -13.37 27.67
C ASP A 427 -6.12 -12.22 27.72
N LEU A 428 -5.66 -10.98 27.60
CA LEU A 428 -6.55 -9.82 27.54
C LEU A 428 -7.44 -9.83 26.29
N MET A 429 -6.97 -10.35 25.16
CA MET A 429 -7.78 -10.45 23.95
C MET A 429 -8.94 -11.44 24.12
N LEU A 430 -8.82 -12.42 25.00
CA LEU A 430 -9.90 -13.33 25.41
C LEU A 430 -10.88 -12.67 26.40
N ALA A 431 -10.49 -11.59 27.07
CA ALA A 431 -11.34 -10.87 28.00
C ALA A 431 -12.47 -10.10 27.30
N GLY A 432 -13.58 -9.91 28.02
CA GLY A 432 -14.71 -9.12 27.52
C GLY A 432 -14.35 -7.66 27.31
N ALA A 433 -14.86 -7.06 26.24
CA ALA A 433 -14.70 -5.63 25.97
C ALA A 433 -15.30 -4.78 27.10
N ALA A 434 -14.63 -3.68 27.42
CA ALA A 434 -15.16 -2.69 28.34
C ALA A 434 -16.36 -1.95 27.72
N LYS A 435 -17.36 -1.64 28.56
CA LYS A 435 -18.57 -0.93 28.11
C LYS A 435 -18.29 0.52 27.68
N HIS A 436 -17.28 1.15 28.27
CA HIS A 436 -16.96 2.55 28.06
C HIS A 436 -15.49 2.68 27.65
N PRO A 437 -15.21 2.80 26.33
CA PRO A 437 -13.85 3.02 25.85
C PRO A 437 -13.32 4.39 26.28
N LEU A 438 -12.02 4.63 26.09
CA LEU A 438 -11.42 5.94 26.31
C LEU A 438 -12.09 6.96 25.38
N ARG A 439 -12.79 7.96 25.93
CA ARG A 439 -13.46 9.00 25.13
C ARG A 439 -12.71 10.31 25.25
N ARG A 440 -12.41 10.92 24.10
CA ARG A 440 -11.67 12.18 24.00
C ARG A 440 -12.23 13.08 22.92
N GLU A 441 -11.97 14.37 23.06
CA GLU A 441 -12.06 15.33 21.97
C GLU A 441 -10.72 15.39 21.24
N PHE A 442 -10.72 15.68 19.95
CA PHE A 442 -9.48 15.75 19.17
C PHE A 442 -8.45 16.69 19.82
N LYS A 443 -8.90 17.89 20.21
CA LYS A 443 -8.06 18.91 20.87
C LYS A 443 -7.52 18.51 22.24
N SER A 444 -8.12 17.53 22.92
CA SER A 444 -7.63 17.09 24.23
C SER A 444 -6.39 16.19 24.17
N LEU A 445 -6.08 15.66 22.98
CA LEU A 445 -4.92 14.78 22.74
C LEU A 445 -3.71 15.55 22.19
N LEU A 446 -3.82 16.87 22.07
CA LEU A 446 -2.80 17.76 21.51
C LEU A 446 -2.62 18.99 22.41
N SER A 447 -1.42 19.53 22.42
CA SER A 447 -1.14 20.83 23.03
C SER A 447 -1.72 21.98 22.20
N TYR A 448 -1.84 23.15 22.82
CA TYR A 448 -2.30 24.37 22.13
C TYR A 448 -1.40 24.74 20.94
N GLY A 449 -0.08 24.59 21.08
CA GLY A 449 0.89 24.86 20.02
C GLY A 449 0.69 23.93 18.82
N GLU A 450 0.53 22.62 19.07
CA GLU A 450 0.29 21.64 18.01
C GLU A 450 -1.02 21.89 17.27
N LEU A 451 -2.07 22.30 17.97
CA LEU A 451 -3.34 22.66 17.33
C LEU A 451 -3.20 23.89 16.42
N ALA A 452 -2.41 24.88 16.85
CA ALA A 452 -2.13 26.08 16.05
C ALA A 452 -1.24 25.78 14.84
N ASP A 453 -0.34 24.79 14.95
CA ASP A 453 0.57 24.37 13.88
C ASP A 453 -0.01 23.31 12.94
N LEU A 454 -1.26 22.87 13.13
CA LEU A 454 -1.94 21.94 12.22
C LEU A 454 -2.32 22.66 10.90
N LYS A 455 -1.33 22.79 10.01
CA LYS A 455 -1.40 23.54 8.75
C LYS A 455 -0.73 22.78 7.59
N LEU A 456 -0.93 23.28 6.38
CA LEU A 456 -0.20 22.82 5.19
C LEU A 456 1.12 23.58 5.04
N ASP A 457 2.21 22.87 4.75
CA ASP A 457 3.55 23.42 4.52
C ASP A 457 3.78 23.72 3.04
N LEU A 458 3.08 24.74 2.56
CA LEU A 458 3.15 25.10 1.15
C LEU A 458 4.45 25.85 0.84
N PRO A 459 5.25 25.41 -0.16
CA PRO A 459 6.47 26.12 -0.52
C PRO A 459 6.11 27.51 -1.02
N PRO A 460 6.81 28.57 -0.59
CA PRO A 460 6.52 29.92 -1.05
C PRO A 460 6.76 30.06 -2.57
N CYS A 461 6.33 31.17 -3.14
CA CYS A 461 6.63 31.48 -4.53
C CYS A 461 8.16 31.49 -4.75
N GLN A 462 8.64 30.75 -5.76
CA GLN A 462 10.08 30.65 -6.04
C GLN A 462 10.69 31.96 -6.57
N LYS A 463 9.85 32.89 -7.03
CA LYS A 463 10.28 34.18 -7.58
C LYS A 463 10.18 35.34 -6.58
N CYS A 464 9.09 35.41 -5.82
CA CYS A 464 8.85 36.55 -4.91
C CYS A 464 8.72 36.14 -3.44
N SER A 465 8.88 34.86 -3.11
CA SER A 465 8.80 34.30 -1.76
C SER A 465 7.46 34.51 -1.03
N THR A 466 6.44 35.04 -1.69
CA THR A 466 5.10 35.17 -1.13
C THR A 466 4.53 33.79 -0.80
N GLN A 467 3.96 33.64 0.40
CA GLN A 467 3.31 32.40 0.82
C GLN A 467 2.08 32.08 -0.01
N ARG A 468 1.78 30.79 -0.18
CA ARG A 468 0.58 30.33 -0.88
C ARG A 468 -0.60 30.37 0.09
N PHE A 469 -1.80 30.65 -0.44
CA PHE A 469 -3.02 30.59 0.35
C PHE A 469 -3.55 29.16 0.50
N ASN A 470 -3.36 28.34 -0.54
CA ASN A 470 -3.80 26.95 -0.58
C ASN A 470 -2.93 26.15 -1.57
N ASP A 471 -3.05 24.83 -1.51
CA ASP A 471 -2.35 23.85 -2.34
C ASP A 471 -2.79 23.87 -3.81
N SER A 472 -4.06 24.20 -4.08
CA SER A 472 -4.60 24.32 -5.45
C SER A 472 -4.13 25.55 -6.23
N GLN A 473 -3.37 26.45 -5.61
CA GLN A 473 -2.90 27.70 -6.21
C GLN A 473 -1.86 27.43 -7.32
N GLN A 474 -2.26 27.58 -8.59
CA GLN A 474 -1.39 27.36 -9.76
C GLN A 474 -0.44 28.53 -10.06
N PHE A 475 -0.82 29.77 -9.71
CA PHE A 475 -0.05 30.98 -9.98
C PHE A 475 0.11 31.81 -8.71
N CYS A 476 1.26 32.47 -8.55
CA CYS A 476 1.49 33.37 -7.42
C CYS A 476 0.51 34.56 -7.48
N HIS A 477 -0.28 34.76 -6.43
CA HIS A 477 -1.23 35.87 -6.35
C HIS A 477 -0.55 37.25 -6.33
N ASN A 478 0.74 37.30 -5.96
CA ASN A 478 1.51 38.54 -5.90
C ASN A 478 2.26 38.83 -7.22
N CYS A 479 3.01 37.86 -7.76
CA CYS A 479 3.86 38.10 -8.93
C CYS A 479 3.43 37.39 -10.23
N GLY A 480 2.34 36.62 -10.22
CA GLY A 480 1.82 35.89 -11.38
C GLY A 480 2.65 34.67 -11.82
N GLU A 481 3.76 34.36 -11.14
CA GLU A 481 4.64 33.25 -11.52
C GLU A 481 3.93 31.89 -11.34
N PRO A 482 4.04 30.97 -12.32
CA PRO A 482 3.58 29.60 -12.16
C PRO A 482 4.24 28.96 -10.93
N LEU A 483 3.41 28.41 -10.05
CA LEU A 483 3.85 27.77 -8.83
C LEU A 483 4.07 26.27 -9.08
N VAL A 484 5.33 25.84 -9.03
CA VAL A 484 5.69 24.42 -9.22
C VAL A 484 5.60 23.68 -7.87
N GLY A 485 4.98 22.50 -7.85
CA GLY A 485 5.03 21.55 -6.73
C GLY A 485 6.25 20.61 -6.83
N SER A 486 6.72 20.05 -5.72
CA SER A 486 7.75 18.99 -5.73
C SER A 486 7.17 17.68 -6.29
N SER A 487 7.89 16.97 -7.16
CA SER A 487 7.46 15.65 -7.67
C SER A 487 8.01 14.57 -6.74
N LEU A 488 7.17 13.63 -6.33
CA LEU A 488 7.53 12.45 -5.53
C LEU A 488 8.64 11.65 -6.20
N PHE A 489 8.49 11.39 -7.50
CA PHE A 489 9.46 10.67 -8.28
C PHE A 489 10.81 11.41 -8.32
N GLU A 490 10.81 12.71 -8.60
CA GLU A 490 12.05 13.51 -8.63
C GLU A 490 12.75 13.55 -7.26
N GLU A 491 12.00 13.55 -6.15
CA GLU A 491 12.56 13.46 -4.80
C GLU A 491 13.15 12.06 -4.52
N CYS A 492 12.45 10.99 -4.91
CA CYS A 492 12.96 9.62 -4.81
C CYS A 492 14.27 9.46 -5.60
N MET A 493 14.33 10.01 -6.81
CA MET A 493 15.49 9.93 -7.69
C MET A 493 16.72 10.65 -7.11
N LYS A 494 16.52 11.69 -6.29
CA LYS A 494 17.59 12.43 -5.60
C LYS A 494 18.16 11.70 -4.38
N LEU A 495 17.50 10.65 -3.88
CA LEU A 495 18.00 9.91 -2.72
C LEU A 495 19.40 9.35 -3.02
N PRO A 496 20.38 9.56 -2.12
CA PRO A 496 21.70 8.96 -2.23
C PRO A 496 21.63 7.44 -2.28
N LEU A 497 22.57 6.81 -3.00
CA LEU A 497 22.70 5.35 -3.01
C LEU A 497 22.95 4.79 -1.60
N SER A 498 23.52 5.59 -0.69
CA SER A 498 23.74 5.26 0.72
C SER A 498 22.47 5.03 1.53
N GLU A 499 21.32 5.57 1.09
CA GLU A 499 20.03 5.38 1.76
C GLU A 499 19.37 4.04 1.37
N VAL A 500 19.92 3.30 0.40
CA VAL A 500 19.34 2.03 -0.09
C VAL A 500 19.62 0.90 0.91
N PRO A 501 18.58 0.33 1.56
CA PRO A 501 18.78 -0.70 2.57
C PRO A 501 19.46 -1.95 2.03
N GLY A 502 20.34 -2.53 2.85
CA GLY A 502 21.01 -3.79 2.55
C GLY A 502 22.22 -3.68 1.61
N ILE A 503 22.69 -2.48 1.27
CA ILE A 503 23.99 -2.26 0.64
C ILE A 503 24.98 -1.81 1.71
N SER A 504 26.13 -2.49 1.84
CA SER A 504 27.11 -2.12 2.88
C SER A 504 27.81 -0.80 2.56
N GLU A 505 28.09 0.01 3.58
CA GLU A 505 28.83 1.27 3.43
C GLU A 505 30.17 1.09 2.69
N THR A 506 30.85 -0.02 2.94
CA THR A 506 32.11 -0.39 2.27
C THR A 506 31.94 -0.61 0.76
N LEU A 507 30.81 -1.20 0.35
CA LEU A 507 30.49 -1.42 -1.05
C LEU A 507 30.11 -0.11 -1.73
N ILE A 508 29.37 0.74 -1.02
CA ILE A 508 29.01 2.08 -1.49
C ILE A 508 30.24 2.96 -1.66
N GLY A 509 31.19 2.91 -0.72
CA GLY A 509 32.47 3.61 -0.84
C GLY A 509 33.22 3.22 -2.12
N ARG A 510 33.25 1.93 -2.47
CA ARG A 510 33.88 1.45 -3.72
C ARG A 510 33.13 1.92 -4.96
N ILE A 511 31.80 1.82 -4.97
CA ILE A 511 30.97 2.31 -6.10
C ILE A 511 31.18 3.81 -6.30
N HIS A 512 31.25 4.58 -5.21
CA HIS A 512 31.50 6.02 -5.27
C HIS A 512 32.91 6.36 -5.77
N GLN A 513 33.91 5.56 -5.44
CA GLN A 513 35.29 5.76 -5.90
C GLN A 513 35.46 5.40 -7.38
N ASP A 514 34.88 4.28 -7.80
CA ASP A 514 35.21 3.64 -9.08
C ASP A 514 34.20 3.97 -10.19
N THR A 515 33.07 4.59 -9.86
CA THR A 515 31.99 4.92 -10.82
C THR A 515 31.45 6.34 -10.60
N ASN A 516 30.56 6.80 -11.48
CA ASN A 516 29.82 8.06 -11.32
C ASN A 516 28.46 7.89 -10.62
N ILE A 517 28.12 6.69 -10.17
CA ILE A 517 26.83 6.40 -9.53
C ILE A 517 26.83 6.99 -8.12
N ARG A 518 25.89 7.87 -7.79
CA ARG A 518 25.77 8.52 -6.48
C ARG A 518 24.36 8.44 -5.89
N SER A 519 23.36 8.35 -6.75
CA SER A 519 21.95 8.42 -6.39
C SER A 519 21.18 7.22 -6.93
N ILE A 520 19.93 7.07 -6.49
CA ILE A 520 18.98 6.13 -7.07
C ILE A 520 18.80 6.40 -8.58
N SER A 521 18.77 7.66 -9.00
CA SER A 521 18.55 8.03 -10.42
C SER A 521 19.60 7.45 -11.36
N ASP A 522 20.87 7.40 -10.92
CA ASP A 522 21.99 6.92 -11.73
C ASP A 522 21.86 5.42 -12.04
N VAL A 523 21.14 4.68 -11.21
CA VAL A 523 20.86 3.25 -11.42
C VAL A 523 19.58 3.05 -12.23
N VAL A 524 18.51 3.77 -11.91
CA VAL A 524 17.16 3.57 -12.50
C VAL A 524 17.08 4.06 -13.95
N ILE A 525 17.74 5.18 -14.27
CA ILE A 525 17.66 5.81 -15.60
C ILE A 525 18.70 5.20 -16.56
N SER A 526 19.73 4.53 -16.03
CA SER A 526 20.80 3.96 -16.84
C SER A 526 20.29 2.80 -17.70
N GLN A 527 20.47 2.91 -19.01
CA GLN A 527 20.13 1.85 -19.96
C GLN A 527 20.91 0.55 -19.69
N ASN A 528 22.10 0.64 -19.09
CA ASN A 528 22.98 -0.49 -18.77
C ASN A 528 23.57 -0.37 -17.36
N ALA A 529 22.71 -0.17 -16.35
CA ALA A 529 23.12 -0.03 -14.95
C ALA A 529 24.05 -1.15 -14.46
N SER A 530 23.82 -2.39 -14.91
CA SER A 530 24.63 -3.54 -14.55
C SER A 530 26.08 -3.42 -15.03
N SER A 531 26.31 -2.91 -16.25
CA SER A 531 27.65 -2.73 -16.79
C SER A 531 28.39 -1.60 -16.08
N GLU A 532 27.71 -0.51 -15.75
CA GLU A 532 28.29 0.61 -15.00
C GLU A 532 28.66 0.20 -13.57
N LEU A 533 27.79 -0.53 -12.88
CA LEU A 533 28.07 -1.05 -11.53
C LEU A 533 29.26 -2.01 -11.51
N GLN A 534 29.44 -2.81 -12.55
CA GLN A 534 30.56 -3.75 -12.67
C GLN A 534 31.93 -3.08 -12.84
N LYS A 535 31.99 -1.77 -13.13
CA LYS A 535 33.24 -1.02 -13.11
C LYS A 535 33.80 -0.85 -11.70
N ALA A 536 32.95 -0.99 -10.67
CA ALA A 536 33.38 -0.92 -9.28
C ALA A 536 34.11 -2.17 -8.82
N THR A 537 35.18 -1.97 -8.06
CA THR A 537 36.01 -3.05 -7.52
C THR A 537 35.16 -3.97 -6.65
N TYR A 538 35.28 -5.29 -6.86
CA TYR A 538 34.49 -6.34 -6.19
C TYR A 538 32.98 -6.34 -6.52
N VAL A 539 32.53 -5.66 -7.57
CA VAL A 539 31.15 -5.76 -8.07
C VAL A 539 31.12 -6.62 -9.33
N GLY A 540 30.89 -7.92 -9.17
CA GLY A 540 30.62 -8.82 -10.29
C GLY A 540 29.15 -8.80 -10.73
N PRO A 541 28.78 -9.50 -11.82
CA PRO A 541 27.42 -9.51 -12.37
C PRO A 541 26.32 -9.80 -11.34
N ARG A 542 26.52 -10.82 -10.49
CA ARG A 542 25.55 -11.19 -9.44
C ARG A 542 25.36 -10.09 -8.40
N ARG A 543 26.42 -9.35 -8.05
CA ARG A 543 26.33 -8.25 -7.09
C ARG A 543 25.69 -7.03 -7.71
N ALA A 544 26.01 -6.72 -8.97
CA ALA A 544 25.34 -5.66 -9.72
C ALA A 544 23.84 -5.90 -9.80
N GLU A 545 23.41 -7.12 -10.15
CA GLU A 545 22.00 -7.49 -10.18
C GLU A 545 21.34 -7.40 -8.79
N SER A 546 22.04 -7.82 -7.73
CA SER A 546 21.54 -7.68 -6.36
C SER A 546 21.38 -6.21 -5.94
N ILE A 547 22.29 -5.33 -6.34
CA ILE A 547 22.19 -3.88 -6.08
C ILE A 547 20.99 -3.31 -6.84
N ILE A 548 20.85 -3.62 -8.13
CA ILE A 548 19.72 -3.16 -8.95
C ILE A 548 18.40 -3.59 -8.32
N LYS A 549 18.27 -4.86 -7.93
CA LYS A 549 17.06 -5.35 -7.24
C LYS A 549 16.78 -4.60 -5.93
N LYS A 550 17.80 -4.27 -5.14
CA LYS A 550 17.63 -3.48 -3.89
C LYS A 550 17.21 -2.04 -4.17
N VAL A 551 17.77 -1.42 -5.21
CA VAL A 551 17.37 -0.09 -5.66
C VAL A 551 15.94 -0.11 -6.16
N GLU A 552 15.58 -1.04 -7.04
CA GLU A 552 14.21 -1.23 -7.53
C GLU A 552 13.24 -1.44 -6.37
N LEU A 553 13.59 -2.28 -5.39
CA LEU A 553 12.79 -2.48 -4.18
C LEU A 553 12.65 -1.20 -3.38
N THR A 554 13.70 -0.41 -3.23
CA THR A 554 13.66 0.86 -2.48
C THR A 554 12.79 1.89 -3.20
N VAL A 555 12.90 1.98 -4.53
CA VAL A 555 12.04 2.84 -5.36
C VAL A 555 10.59 2.40 -5.24
N GLU A 556 10.32 1.11 -5.37
CA GLU A 556 8.99 0.57 -5.14
C GLU A 556 8.50 0.88 -3.73
N GLU A 557 9.32 0.73 -2.69
CA GLU A 557 8.94 1.00 -1.30
C GLU A 557 8.71 2.49 -1.00
N PHE A 558 9.44 3.37 -1.69
CA PHE A 558 9.29 4.81 -1.57
C PHE A 558 8.09 5.32 -2.38
N LEU A 559 7.84 4.77 -3.57
CA LEU A 559 6.75 5.17 -4.46
C LEU A 559 5.43 4.44 -4.20
N SER A 560 5.46 3.33 -3.46
CA SER A 560 4.28 2.74 -2.79
C SER A 560 4.03 3.36 -1.42
#